data_AF-N1W7K2-F1
#
_entry.id   AF-N1W7K2-F1
#
_cell.length_a   1.000
_cell.length_b   1.000
_cell.length_c   1.000
_cell.angle_alpha   90.00
_cell.angle_beta   90.00
_cell.angle_gamma   90.00
#
_symmetry.space_group_name_H-M   'P 1'
#
loop_
_entity.id
_entity.type
_entity.pdbx_description
1 polymer ?
#
loop_
_entity_poly.entity_id
_entity_poly.type
_entity_poly.pdbx_seq_one_letter_code
_entity_poly.pdbx_strand_id
1 'polypeptide(L)'
;MKTAFLYLPYLLLLSFQFFSTKPWFLPGEKNVYISISIFFILLQSVVLYGKKVNNRLVVKWGTYVPPNWILASLFFVGLVSLPIRNIDWGDGLLLLETNLLETKLFGFQFTLDEILETLLHSQVSNLLSGFGFPDDPRISYSFLSQLAGIGMLFGFLWTAGKNRKSNTASILILLSSGGILLTFGYAENYTLVTVSHLLLYIFVSKFVQNPKDNDLLLYGATALVAISMLFHLVSGYLVILLGYLWYIHSPKEKKLKHLIVSALIGFGILIPWFLYFLFYHDPTIDRNSTHLIHPPFYPKNRLVSLNHIKEILAVLYWNAAIATLFLFYQFFFFKKEWKAFAIRPETKTIFVAGFAFCLHGFFHNPQLGFPADWDLMGFYWLPITFLAHQFWIQSRETSLEWIPPFLFGTVIVIFSAITLNKVNPDKEILWEVTKSTIQSYVIENKPHIDSLSKEDKKFFAKGDFLFYKGEMITNRLCDFPTKKEIIRKMNLHRREWKQGFETGNFRSKEVLGQFLTEATKTNVEYIKSLEANKICHPKL
;
A
#
# COMPACT_ATOMS: atom_id res chain seq x y z
N MET A 1 33.45 -14.27 -4.87
CA MET A 1 32.22 -14.09 -4.04
C MET A 1 31.62 -12.70 -4.17
N LYS A 2 32.36 -11.61 -3.87
CA LYS A 2 31.85 -10.22 -3.93
C LYS A 2 31.21 -9.86 -5.29
N THR A 3 31.88 -10.12 -6.40
CA THR A 3 31.35 -9.85 -7.75
C THR A 3 30.16 -10.71 -8.14
N ALA A 4 30.14 -11.98 -7.70
CA ALA A 4 29.02 -12.89 -7.97
C ALA A 4 27.71 -12.40 -7.32
N PHE A 5 27.79 -11.75 -6.15
CA PHE A 5 26.63 -11.20 -5.44
C PHE A 5 25.85 -10.18 -6.28
N LEU A 6 26.54 -9.42 -7.15
CA LEU A 6 25.92 -8.39 -7.99
C LEU A 6 25.00 -8.96 -9.08
N TYR A 7 25.15 -10.25 -9.41
CA TYR A 7 24.28 -10.92 -10.37
C TYR A 7 23.01 -11.50 -9.75
N LEU A 8 22.94 -11.55 -8.41
CA LEU A 8 21.84 -12.20 -7.69
C LEU A 8 20.44 -11.65 -8.06
N PRO A 9 20.21 -10.33 -8.21
CA PRO A 9 18.90 -9.82 -8.63
C PRO A 9 18.41 -10.43 -9.94
N TYR A 10 19.30 -10.54 -10.93
CA TYR A 10 18.97 -11.03 -12.28
C TYR A 10 18.72 -12.53 -12.28
N LEU A 11 19.58 -13.27 -11.56
CA LEU A 11 19.48 -14.73 -11.46
C LEU A 11 18.23 -15.17 -10.70
N LEU A 12 17.84 -14.43 -9.65
CA LEU A 12 16.59 -14.70 -8.92
C LEU A 12 15.36 -14.50 -9.82
N LEU A 13 15.27 -13.35 -10.51
CA LEU A 13 14.14 -13.10 -11.42
C LEU A 13 14.11 -14.15 -12.54
N LEU A 14 15.27 -14.49 -13.11
CA LEU A 14 15.38 -15.50 -14.16
C LEU A 14 14.91 -16.87 -13.65
N SER A 15 15.29 -17.25 -12.43
CA SER A 15 14.86 -18.51 -11.80
C SER A 15 13.35 -18.57 -11.62
N PHE A 16 12.71 -17.47 -11.21
CA PHE A 16 11.26 -17.39 -11.06
C PHE A 16 10.49 -17.63 -12.36
N GLN A 17 11.11 -17.37 -13.51
CA GLN A 17 10.49 -17.64 -14.82
C GLN A 17 10.34 -19.13 -15.11
N PHE A 18 11.05 -20.00 -14.40
CA PHE A 18 11.00 -21.46 -14.56
C PHE A 18 10.12 -22.16 -13.52
N PHE A 19 9.46 -21.41 -12.64
CA PHE A 19 8.49 -21.98 -11.71
C PHE A 19 7.23 -22.42 -12.45
N SER A 20 6.62 -23.52 -11.98
CA SER A 20 5.36 -24.03 -12.53
C SER A 20 4.22 -23.02 -12.36
N THR A 21 4.20 -22.33 -11.22
CA THR A 21 3.29 -21.23 -10.95
C THR A 21 4.04 -19.91 -10.98
N LYS A 22 3.52 -18.99 -11.80
CA LYS A 22 4.03 -17.64 -11.92
C LYS A 22 3.82 -16.89 -10.60
N PRO A 23 4.86 -16.25 -10.02
CA PRO A 23 4.67 -15.40 -8.85
C PRO A 23 3.69 -14.27 -9.15
N TRP A 24 2.77 -13.99 -8.22
CA TRP A 24 1.72 -12.98 -8.40
C TRP A 24 2.30 -11.59 -8.69
N PHE A 25 3.43 -11.24 -8.05
CA PHE A 25 4.10 -9.95 -8.16
C PHE A 25 4.84 -9.72 -9.49
N LEU A 26 4.78 -10.66 -10.44
CA LEU A 26 5.41 -10.51 -11.75
C LEU A 26 4.33 -10.37 -12.83
N PRO A 27 3.62 -9.25 -12.97
CA PRO A 27 2.42 -9.18 -13.83
C PRO A 27 2.71 -9.47 -15.32
N GLY A 28 3.92 -9.20 -15.81
CA GLY A 28 4.28 -9.27 -17.24
C GLY A 28 4.50 -10.66 -17.84
N GLU A 29 4.80 -10.69 -19.13
CA GLU A 29 5.09 -11.91 -19.87
C GLU A 29 6.47 -12.49 -19.52
N LYS A 30 6.54 -13.83 -19.41
CA LYS A 30 7.75 -14.57 -19.07
C LYS A 30 8.97 -14.20 -19.94
N ASN A 31 8.77 -14.12 -21.26
CA ASN A 31 9.85 -13.85 -22.21
C ASN A 31 10.47 -12.46 -22.03
N VAL A 32 9.67 -11.48 -21.59
CA VAL A 32 10.17 -10.13 -21.33
C VAL A 32 11.08 -10.13 -20.10
N TYR A 33 10.68 -10.80 -19.01
CA TYR A 33 11.52 -10.93 -17.82
C TYR A 33 12.83 -11.68 -18.11
N ILE A 34 12.80 -12.75 -18.91
CA ILE A 34 14.00 -13.45 -19.36
C ILE A 34 14.93 -12.51 -20.13
N SER A 35 14.38 -11.76 -21.09
CA SER A 35 15.14 -10.83 -21.93
C SER A 35 15.78 -9.71 -21.12
N ILE A 36 15.04 -9.11 -20.17
CA ILE A 36 15.55 -8.09 -19.25
C ILE A 36 16.69 -8.68 -18.40
N SER A 37 16.50 -9.87 -17.80
CA SER A 37 17.55 -10.51 -17.00
C SER A 37 18.82 -10.79 -17.81
N ILE A 38 18.72 -11.33 -19.01
CA ILE A 38 19.89 -11.61 -19.88
C ILE A 38 20.62 -10.31 -20.24
N PHE A 39 19.87 -9.27 -20.64
CA PHE A 39 20.44 -7.96 -20.95
C PHE A 39 21.23 -7.40 -19.76
N PHE A 40 20.66 -7.44 -18.56
CA PHE A 40 21.35 -6.90 -17.38
C PHE A 40 22.50 -7.77 -16.88
N ILE A 41 22.48 -9.10 -17.11
CA ILE A 41 23.65 -9.96 -16.89
C ILE A 41 24.81 -9.54 -17.80
N LEU A 42 24.54 -9.29 -19.09
CA LEU A 42 25.54 -8.80 -20.04
C LEU A 42 26.06 -7.42 -19.65
N LEU A 43 25.16 -6.49 -19.30
CA LEU A 43 25.52 -5.15 -18.85
C LEU A 43 26.41 -5.18 -17.60
N GLN A 44 26.03 -5.98 -16.59
CA GLN A 44 26.83 -6.16 -15.38
C GLN A 44 28.23 -6.73 -15.69
N SER A 45 28.30 -7.70 -16.62
CA SER A 45 29.56 -8.29 -17.07
C SER A 45 30.48 -7.26 -17.71
N VAL A 46 29.94 -6.39 -18.58
CA VAL A 46 30.68 -5.30 -19.22
C VAL A 46 31.19 -4.30 -18.17
N VAL A 47 30.36 -3.89 -17.20
CA VAL A 47 30.77 -2.96 -16.15
C VAL A 47 31.89 -3.54 -15.27
N LEU A 48 31.76 -4.80 -14.86
CA LEU A 48 32.78 -5.47 -14.04
C LEU A 48 34.08 -5.71 -14.81
N TYR A 49 33.98 -6.11 -16.09
CA TYR A 49 35.14 -6.27 -16.95
C TYR A 49 35.86 -4.93 -17.17
N GLY A 50 35.12 -3.87 -17.48
CA GLY A 50 35.65 -2.52 -17.66
C GLY A 50 36.38 -2.04 -16.40
N LYS A 51 35.82 -2.28 -15.22
CA LYS A 51 36.47 -1.93 -13.94
C LYS A 51 37.78 -2.69 -13.73
N LYS A 52 37.83 -3.97 -14.09
CA LYS A 52 39.02 -4.82 -13.96
C LYS A 52 40.13 -4.40 -14.93
N VAL A 53 39.79 -4.11 -16.19
CA VAL A 53 40.76 -3.80 -17.24
C VAL A 53 41.25 -2.36 -17.19
N ASN A 54 40.33 -1.40 -16.99
CA ASN A 54 40.68 0.02 -16.96
C ASN A 54 39.72 0.79 -16.07
N ASN A 55 40.07 0.91 -14.78
CA ASN A 55 39.28 1.66 -13.82
C ASN A 55 39.05 3.12 -14.23
N ARG A 56 39.92 3.73 -15.05
CA ARG A 56 39.71 5.10 -15.55
C ARG A 56 38.50 5.21 -16.48
N LEU A 57 38.18 4.17 -17.26
CA LEU A 57 36.98 4.17 -18.11
C LEU A 57 35.70 4.17 -17.27
N VAL A 58 35.67 3.38 -16.19
CA VAL A 58 34.51 3.33 -15.28
C VAL A 58 34.36 4.63 -14.50
N VAL A 59 35.47 5.23 -14.05
CA VAL A 59 35.45 6.56 -13.42
C VAL A 59 34.98 7.65 -14.40
N LYS A 60 35.44 7.63 -15.65
CA LYS A 60 34.94 8.53 -16.70
C LYS A 60 33.47 8.28 -17.01
N TRP A 61 33.00 7.05 -17.01
CA TRP A 61 31.58 6.76 -17.22
C TRP A 61 30.71 7.38 -16.11
N GLY A 62 31.21 7.40 -14.87
CA GLY A 62 30.57 8.07 -13.75
C GLY A 62 30.25 9.56 -14.00
N THR A 63 30.99 10.26 -14.86
CA THR A 63 30.72 11.67 -15.20
C THR A 63 29.57 11.85 -16.19
N TYR A 64 29.14 10.79 -16.87
CA TYR A 64 28.02 10.80 -17.81
C TYR A 64 26.71 10.27 -17.20
N VAL A 65 26.75 9.84 -15.94
CA VAL A 65 25.53 9.42 -15.23
C VAL A 65 24.63 10.64 -15.06
N PRO A 66 23.35 10.59 -15.52
CA PRO A 66 22.46 11.72 -15.40
C PRO A 66 22.27 12.15 -13.94
N PRO A 67 22.16 13.45 -13.66
CA PRO A 67 21.77 13.94 -12.34
C PRO A 67 20.46 13.31 -11.86
N ASN A 68 20.34 13.11 -10.54
CA ASN A 68 19.16 12.47 -9.95
C ASN A 68 17.83 13.16 -10.31
N TRP A 69 17.83 14.49 -10.48
CA TRP A 69 16.61 15.21 -10.86
C TRP A 69 16.15 14.83 -12.27
N ILE A 70 17.07 14.57 -13.22
CA ILE A 70 16.70 14.10 -14.57
C ILE A 70 16.08 12.71 -14.48
N LEU A 71 16.72 11.79 -13.75
CA LEU A 71 16.20 10.43 -13.55
C LEU A 71 14.82 10.46 -12.86
N ALA A 72 14.65 11.30 -11.85
CA ALA A 72 13.37 11.49 -11.17
C ALA A 72 12.30 12.07 -12.11
N SER A 73 12.64 13.07 -12.93
CA SER A 73 11.71 13.66 -13.90
C SER A 73 11.28 12.66 -14.97
N LEU A 74 12.20 11.85 -15.50
CA LEU A 74 11.85 10.78 -16.45
C LEU A 74 10.92 9.75 -15.82
N PHE A 75 11.20 9.36 -14.57
CA PHE A 75 10.35 8.43 -13.83
C PHE A 75 8.97 9.03 -13.53
N PHE A 76 8.92 10.31 -13.18
CA PHE A 76 7.68 11.05 -12.95
C PHE A 76 6.78 11.08 -14.20
N VAL A 77 7.35 11.26 -15.39
CA VAL A 77 6.59 11.15 -16.65
C VAL A 77 5.94 9.77 -16.78
N GLY A 78 6.69 8.69 -16.48
CA GLY A 78 6.14 7.33 -16.44
C GLY A 78 5.01 7.18 -15.41
N LEU A 79 5.21 7.68 -14.21
CA LEU A 79 4.25 7.66 -13.10
C LEU A 79 2.92 8.34 -13.45
N VAL A 80 2.97 9.48 -14.15
CA VAL A 80 1.75 10.20 -14.58
C VAL A 80 1.11 9.54 -15.80
N SER A 81 1.91 9.07 -16.74
CA SER A 81 1.42 8.57 -18.04
C SER A 81 0.93 7.11 -17.98
N LEU A 82 1.34 6.35 -16.96
CA LEU A 82 1.04 4.93 -16.79
C LEU A 82 0.31 4.65 -15.46
N PRO A 83 -0.85 5.27 -15.19
CA PRO A 83 -1.61 4.96 -14.00
C PRO A 83 -2.06 3.49 -14.05
N ILE A 84 -1.92 2.75 -12.95
CA ILE A 84 -2.37 1.37 -12.84
C ILE A 84 -3.88 1.35 -13.03
N ARG A 85 -4.34 0.56 -14.02
CA ARG A 85 -5.76 0.38 -14.36
C ARG A 85 -6.28 -1.00 -14.01
N ASN A 86 -5.38 -1.92 -13.67
CA ASN A 86 -5.76 -3.25 -13.26
C ASN A 86 -6.46 -3.23 -11.89
N ILE A 87 -7.78 -3.38 -11.92
CA ILE A 87 -8.66 -3.39 -10.73
C ILE A 87 -8.62 -4.71 -9.94
N ASP A 88 -8.05 -5.78 -10.53
CA ASP A 88 -7.89 -7.09 -9.88
C ASP A 88 -6.55 -7.18 -9.12
N TRP A 89 -5.72 -6.14 -9.17
CA TRP A 89 -4.49 -6.08 -8.38
C TRP A 89 -4.82 -5.62 -6.96
N GLY A 90 -4.40 -6.40 -5.97
CA GLY A 90 -4.71 -6.18 -4.56
C GLY A 90 -6.22 -6.17 -4.27
N ASP A 91 -6.68 -5.21 -3.48
CA ASP A 91 -8.08 -5.02 -3.09
C ASP A 91 -8.79 -3.87 -3.85
N GLY A 92 -8.17 -3.35 -4.91
CA GLY A 92 -8.59 -2.13 -5.59
C GLY A 92 -10.07 -2.08 -6.01
N LEU A 93 -10.63 -3.18 -6.54
CA LEU A 93 -12.06 -3.22 -6.90
C LEU A 93 -12.98 -2.98 -5.69
N LEU A 94 -12.68 -3.60 -4.54
CA LEU A 94 -13.47 -3.45 -3.32
C LEU A 94 -13.40 -2.02 -2.78
N LEU A 95 -12.20 -1.42 -2.81
CA LEU A 95 -11.98 -0.04 -2.39
C LEU A 95 -12.75 0.93 -3.27
N LEU A 96 -12.66 0.81 -4.60
CA LEU A 96 -13.35 1.69 -5.54
C LEU A 96 -14.88 1.57 -5.41
N GLU A 97 -15.40 0.36 -5.28
CA GLU A 97 -16.83 0.11 -5.08
C GLU A 97 -17.35 0.70 -3.77
N THR A 98 -16.63 0.44 -2.67
CA THR A 98 -16.99 0.97 -1.35
C THR A 98 -16.89 2.48 -1.31
N ASN A 99 -15.84 3.06 -1.93
CA ASN A 99 -15.65 4.49 -2.00
C ASN A 99 -16.82 5.17 -2.72
N LEU A 100 -17.19 4.68 -3.91
CA LEU A 100 -18.27 5.27 -4.68
C LEU A 100 -19.62 5.13 -3.95
N LEU A 101 -19.94 3.94 -3.44
CA LEU A 101 -21.19 3.70 -2.72
C LEU A 101 -21.33 4.60 -1.48
N GLU A 102 -20.34 4.58 -0.59
CA GLU A 102 -20.39 5.35 0.65
C GLU A 102 -20.34 6.86 0.39
N THR A 103 -19.57 7.31 -0.60
CA THR A 103 -19.52 8.74 -0.98
C THR A 103 -20.87 9.23 -1.46
N LYS A 104 -21.62 8.43 -2.23
CA LYS A 104 -22.95 8.82 -2.72
C LYS A 104 -24.04 8.74 -1.66
N LEU A 105 -23.95 7.78 -0.75
CA LEU A 105 -24.90 7.64 0.33
C LEU A 105 -24.66 8.67 1.45
N PHE A 106 -23.41 8.84 1.87
CA PHE A 106 -23.05 9.52 3.12
C PHE A 106 -22.15 10.75 2.93
N GLY A 107 -21.76 11.05 1.68
CA GLY A 107 -20.88 12.18 1.35
C GLY A 107 -19.39 11.83 1.35
N PHE A 108 -18.99 10.78 2.06
CA PHE A 108 -17.65 10.20 2.02
C PHE A 108 -17.62 8.76 2.52
N GLN A 109 -16.59 8.01 2.11
CA GLN A 109 -16.19 6.76 2.74
C GLN A 109 -15.48 7.05 4.06
N PHE A 110 -15.77 6.25 5.08
CA PHE A 110 -15.14 6.39 6.39
C PHE A 110 -14.90 5.03 7.02
N THR A 111 -13.78 4.84 7.69
CA THR A 111 -13.46 3.59 8.41
C THR A 111 -12.47 3.93 9.52
N LEU A 112 -12.59 3.26 10.67
CA LEU A 112 -11.80 3.58 11.87
C LEU A 112 -10.31 3.29 11.68
N ASP A 113 -9.97 2.41 10.75
CA ASP A 113 -8.59 1.96 10.57
C ASP A 113 -7.83 2.85 9.56
N GLU A 114 -8.52 3.71 8.79
CA GLU A 114 -7.94 4.54 7.72
C GLU A 114 -8.76 5.83 7.48
N ILE A 115 -9.09 6.52 8.57
CA ILE A 115 -10.01 7.66 8.63
C ILE A 115 -9.66 8.76 7.62
N LEU A 116 -8.43 9.29 7.66
CA LEU A 116 -8.02 10.40 6.80
C LEU A 116 -7.84 9.97 5.35
N GLU A 117 -7.35 8.76 5.10
CA GLU A 117 -7.12 8.25 3.76
C GLU A 117 -8.44 8.19 2.98
N THR A 118 -9.44 7.52 3.54
CA THR A 118 -10.76 7.33 2.90
C THR A 118 -11.55 8.63 2.78
N LEU A 119 -11.46 9.51 3.79
CA LEU A 119 -12.09 10.82 3.73
C LEU A 119 -11.47 11.67 2.61
N LEU A 120 -10.15 11.70 2.48
CA LEU A 120 -9.49 12.49 1.44
C LEU A 120 -9.80 11.98 0.03
N HIS A 121 -9.78 10.66 -0.20
CA HIS A 121 -10.16 10.08 -1.50
C HIS A 121 -11.58 10.48 -1.90
N SER A 122 -12.50 10.46 -0.95
CA SER A 122 -13.90 10.83 -1.17
C SER A 122 -14.08 12.33 -1.42
N GLN A 123 -13.42 13.18 -0.63
CA GLN A 123 -13.49 14.64 -0.80
C GLN A 123 -12.85 15.08 -2.12
N VAL A 124 -11.73 14.48 -2.52
CA VAL A 124 -11.12 14.72 -3.83
C VAL A 124 -12.03 14.22 -4.95
N SER A 125 -12.69 13.07 -4.80
CA SER A 125 -13.67 12.58 -5.77
C SER A 125 -14.80 13.57 -5.99
N ASN A 126 -15.42 14.07 -4.91
CA ASN A 126 -16.47 15.09 -4.97
C ASN A 126 -15.97 16.40 -5.58
N LEU A 127 -14.77 16.86 -5.21
CA LEU A 127 -14.16 18.07 -5.73
C LEU A 127 -13.92 17.97 -7.25
N LEU A 128 -13.34 16.87 -7.72
CA LEU A 128 -13.08 16.63 -9.14
C LEU A 128 -14.38 16.49 -9.94
N SER A 129 -15.38 15.79 -9.40
CA SER A 129 -16.71 15.73 -10.01
C SER A 129 -17.35 17.12 -10.13
N GLY A 130 -17.17 17.98 -9.13
CA GLY A 130 -17.60 19.39 -9.17
C GLY A 130 -16.90 20.22 -10.27
N PHE A 131 -15.69 19.83 -10.69
CA PHE A 131 -14.99 20.39 -11.84
C PHE A 131 -15.36 19.74 -13.19
N GLY A 132 -16.34 18.83 -13.21
CA GLY A 132 -16.81 18.16 -14.43
C GLY A 132 -16.03 16.90 -14.82
N PHE A 133 -15.15 16.38 -13.95
CA PHE A 133 -14.57 15.05 -14.17
C PHE A 133 -15.63 13.95 -14.02
N PRO A 134 -15.47 12.80 -14.70
CA PRO A 134 -16.33 11.65 -14.49
C PRO A 134 -16.41 11.26 -13.01
N ASP A 135 -17.59 10.82 -12.60
CA ASP A 135 -17.87 10.31 -11.25
C ASP A 135 -17.29 8.90 -11.08
N ASP A 136 -15.95 8.83 -11.05
CA ASP A 136 -15.18 7.59 -10.99
C ASP A 136 -14.06 7.72 -9.95
N PRO A 137 -14.11 6.97 -8.83
CA PRO A 137 -13.12 7.05 -7.76
C PRO A 137 -11.70 6.70 -8.24
N ARG A 138 -11.53 6.01 -9.38
CA ARG A 138 -10.19 5.78 -9.95
C ARG A 138 -9.44 7.08 -10.20
N ILE A 139 -10.16 8.16 -10.51
CA ILE A 139 -9.55 9.47 -10.78
C ILE A 139 -8.99 10.07 -9.47
N SER A 140 -9.75 10.03 -8.37
CA SER A 140 -9.28 10.56 -7.08
C SER A 140 -8.12 9.75 -6.51
N TYR A 141 -8.23 8.42 -6.55
CA TYR A 141 -7.13 7.52 -6.18
C TYR A 141 -5.89 7.77 -7.04
N SER A 142 -6.05 7.88 -8.36
CA SER A 142 -4.93 8.15 -9.25
C SER A 142 -4.26 9.48 -8.93
N PHE A 143 -5.04 10.53 -8.74
CA PHE A 143 -4.55 11.88 -8.46
C PHE A 143 -3.76 11.94 -7.14
N LEU A 144 -4.35 11.45 -6.05
CA LEU A 144 -3.71 11.45 -4.73
C LEU A 144 -2.46 10.56 -4.70
N SER A 145 -2.51 9.41 -5.38
CA SER A 145 -1.37 8.51 -5.50
C SER A 145 -0.20 9.14 -6.27
N GLN A 146 -0.49 9.88 -7.34
CA GLN A 146 0.55 10.57 -8.10
C GLN A 146 1.14 11.75 -7.33
N LEU A 147 0.33 12.51 -6.58
CA LEU A 147 0.81 13.54 -5.65
C LEU A 147 1.72 12.95 -4.58
N ALA A 148 1.37 11.79 -4.04
CA ALA A 148 2.22 11.06 -3.12
C ALA A 148 3.56 10.68 -3.77
N GLY A 149 3.54 10.22 -5.02
CA GLY A 149 4.74 9.96 -5.83
C GLY A 149 5.66 11.17 -5.97
N ILE A 150 5.11 12.34 -6.25
CA ILE A 150 5.87 13.60 -6.27
C ILE A 150 6.53 13.84 -4.90
N GLY A 151 5.78 13.68 -3.82
CA GLY A 151 6.28 13.78 -2.45
C GLY A 151 7.44 12.81 -2.16
N MET A 152 7.32 11.56 -2.61
CA MET A 152 8.36 10.53 -2.47
C MET A 152 9.63 10.90 -3.23
N LEU A 153 9.51 11.25 -4.52
CA LEU A 153 10.64 11.67 -5.35
C LEU A 153 11.35 12.89 -4.73
N PHE A 154 10.58 13.91 -4.34
CA PHE A 154 11.13 15.11 -3.72
C PHE A 154 11.83 14.82 -2.39
N GLY A 155 11.24 14.01 -1.51
CA GLY A 155 11.83 13.66 -0.23
C GLY A 155 13.18 12.93 -0.36
N PHE A 156 13.29 12.01 -1.31
CA PHE A 156 14.57 11.34 -1.60
C PHE A 156 15.59 12.30 -2.21
N LEU A 157 15.20 13.14 -3.19
CA LEU A 157 16.10 14.16 -3.76
C LEU A 157 16.60 15.16 -2.70
N TRP A 158 15.71 15.61 -1.82
CA TRP A 158 16.03 16.54 -0.74
C TRP A 158 17.07 15.96 0.23
N THR A 159 16.85 14.73 0.68
CA THR A 159 17.80 14.06 1.58
C THR A 159 19.17 13.84 0.93
N ALA A 160 19.19 13.59 -0.39
CA ALA A 160 20.40 13.42 -1.15
C ALA A 160 21.19 14.74 -1.34
N GLY A 161 20.49 15.87 -1.54
CA GLY A 161 21.10 17.20 -1.69
C GLY A 161 21.86 17.68 -0.44
N LYS A 162 21.48 17.21 0.75
CA LYS A 162 22.12 17.57 2.03
C LYS A 162 23.53 16.97 2.19
N ASN A 163 23.83 15.85 1.54
CA ASN A 163 25.10 15.11 1.68
C ASN A 163 25.81 14.97 0.31
N ARG A 164 26.69 15.92 -0.04
CA ARG A 164 27.28 16.06 -1.38
C ARG A 164 28.33 15.00 -1.79
N LYS A 165 28.74 14.09 -0.90
CA LYS A 165 29.96 13.27 -1.14
C LYS A 165 29.76 12.06 -2.07
N SER A 166 28.54 11.56 -2.26
CA SER A 166 28.23 10.44 -3.18
C SER A 166 26.74 10.44 -3.57
N ASN A 167 26.27 11.51 -4.21
CA ASN A 167 24.85 11.65 -4.59
C ASN A 167 24.52 11.04 -5.97
N THR A 168 25.51 10.71 -6.79
CA THR A 168 25.27 10.22 -8.16
C THR A 168 24.37 8.98 -8.16
N ALA A 169 23.29 9.04 -8.94
CA ALA A 169 22.30 7.97 -9.11
C ALA A 169 21.62 7.47 -7.82
N SER A 170 21.67 8.20 -6.70
CA SER A 170 21.08 7.75 -5.44
C SER A 170 19.56 7.55 -5.53
N ILE A 171 18.90 8.32 -6.39
CA ILE A 171 17.45 8.21 -6.61
C ILE A 171 17.05 6.85 -7.16
N LEU A 172 17.95 6.16 -7.89
CA LEU A 172 17.66 4.82 -8.43
C LEU A 172 17.34 3.81 -7.32
N ILE A 173 17.80 4.03 -6.09
CA ILE A 173 17.43 3.19 -4.94
C ILE A 173 15.92 3.20 -4.73
N LEU A 174 15.29 4.39 -4.73
CA LEU A 174 13.84 4.54 -4.68
C LEU A 174 13.18 3.96 -5.93
N LEU A 175 13.68 4.32 -7.11
CA LEU A 175 13.06 3.92 -8.38
C LEU A 175 13.14 2.40 -8.62
N SER A 176 14.07 1.70 -7.95
CA SER A 176 14.25 0.25 -8.02
C SER A 176 13.39 -0.53 -7.00
N SER A 177 12.69 0.19 -6.11
CA SER A 177 11.78 -0.39 -5.11
C SER A 177 10.44 -0.70 -5.75
N GLY A 178 9.94 -1.94 -5.66
CA GLY A 178 8.59 -2.28 -6.12
C GLY A 178 7.50 -1.49 -5.40
N GLY A 179 7.75 -1.10 -4.15
CA GLY A 179 6.80 -0.33 -3.33
C GLY A 179 6.48 1.07 -3.89
N ILE A 180 7.29 1.60 -4.81
CA ILE A 180 6.98 2.87 -5.47
C ILE A 180 5.77 2.75 -6.42
N LEU A 181 5.37 1.53 -6.83
CA LEU A 181 4.19 1.32 -7.67
C LEU A 181 2.89 1.78 -7.02
N LEU A 182 2.84 1.87 -5.68
CA LEU A 182 1.74 2.50 -4.96
C LEU A 182 1.46 3.93 -5.47
N THR A 183 2.47 4.60 -6.04
CA THR A 183 2.39 5.98 -6.52
C THR A 183 2.04 6.11 -8.02
N PHE A 184 1.86 4.98 -8.72
CA PHE A 184 1.46 4.93 -10.13
C PHE A 184 -0.06 4.93 -10.27
N GLY A 185 -0.77 5.75 -9.51
CA GLY A 185 -2.23 5.83 -9.56
C GLY A 185 -2.96 4.56 -9.10
N TYR A 186 -2.28 3.71 -8.33
CA TYR A 186 -2.84 2.47 -7.79
C TYR A 186 -3.94 2.78 -6.77
N ALA A 187 -5.06 2.06 -6.85
CA ALA A 187 -6.21 2.23 -5.97
C ALA A 187 -5.95 1.50 -4.65
N GLU A 188 -5.34 2.20 -3.70
CA GLU A 188 -4.88 1.62 -2.43
C GLU A 188 -4.81 2.65 -1.32
N ASN A 189 -5.11 2.24 -0.09
CA ASN A 189 -5.17 3.10 1.07
C ASN A 189 -3.83 3.22 1.84
N TYR A 190 -2.73 2.75 1.23
CA TYR A 190 -1.38 2.83 1.81
C TYR A 190 -0.55 3.99 1.26
N THR A 191 -1.13 4.76 0.35
CA THR A 191 -0.35 5.68 -0.46
C THR A 191 0.02 6.94 0.32
N LEU A 192 -0.93 7.61 0.99
CA LEU A 192 -0.63 8.84 1.72
C LEU A 192 0.09 8.55 3.06
N VAL A 193 -0.27 7.46 3.74
CA VAL A 193 0.46 7.02 4.94
C VAL A 193 1.95 6.75 4.65
N THR A 194 2.30 6.21 3.48
CA THR A 194 3.71 5.99 3.09
C THR A 194 4.47 7.32 2.98
N VAL A 195 3.84 8.38 2.46
CA VAL A 195 4.44 9.72 2.44
C VAL A 195 4.59 10.27 3.85
N SER A 196 3.59 10.09 4.71
CA SER A 196 3.68 10.48 6.13
C SER A 196 4.83 9.78 6.85
N HIS A 197 5.06 8.48 6.57
CA HIS A 197 6.23 7.76 7.08
C HIS A 197 7.54 8.31 6.53
N LEU A 198 7.62 8.67 5.24
CA LEU A 198 8.81 9.31 4.70
C LEU A 198 9.09 10.65 5.40
N LEU A 199 8.07 11.47 5.63
CA LEU A 199 8.19 12.72 6.38
C LEU A 199 8.70 12.47 7.80
N LEU A 200 8.17 11.46 8.49
CA LEU A 200 8.66 11.02 9.79
C LEU A 200 10.13 10.61 9.72
N TYR A 201 10.54 9.82 8.73
CA TYR A 201 11.92 9.34 8.60
C TYR A 201 12.89 10.48 8.32
N ILE A 202 12.53 11.42 7.47
CA ILE A 202 13.30 12.64 7.21
C ILE A 202 13.39 13.48 8.49
N PHE A 203 12.28 13.67 9.19
CA PHE A 203 12.19 14.43 10.44
C PHE A 203 13.09 13.83 11.52
N VAL A 204 12.89 12.56 11.88
CA VAL A 204 13.68 11.92 12.94
C VAL A 204 15.16 11.87 12.56
N SER A 205 15.51 11.57 11.30
CA SER A 205 16.91 11.56 10.86
C SER A 205 17.59 12.92 11.00
N LYS A 206 16.85 14.02 10.88
CA LYS A 206 17.38 15.37 11.07
C LYS A 206 17.56 15.72 12.55
N PHE A 207 16.58 15.40 13.39
CA PHE A 207 16.55 15.89 14.77
C PHE A 207 17.24 14.97 15.79
N VAL A 208 17.42 13.68 15.49
CA VAL A 208 18.20 12.76 16.36
C VAL A 208 19.71 13.05 16.37
N GLN A 209 20.22 13.76 15.36
CA GLN A 209 21.64 14.11 15.24
C GLN A 209 22.09 15.14 16.29
N ASN A 210 21.18 15.98 16.79
CA ASN A 210 21.47 17.04 17.75
C ASN A 210 20.61 16.86 19.01
N PRO A 211 21.14 16.23 20.08
CA PRO A 211 20.35 15.82 21.23
C PRO A 211 20.00 16.94 22.23
N LYS A 212 20.44 18.18 22.02
CA LYS A 212 20.15 19.28 22.98
C LYS A 212 18.69 19.71 22.87
N ASP A 213 17.97 19.59 23.99
CA ASP A 213 16.59 20.05 24.19
C ASP A 213 15.59 19.56 23.13
N ASN A 214 15.54 18.24 22.97
CA ASN A 214 14.81 17.58 21.89
C ASN A 214 13.30 17.39 22.16
N ASP A 215 12.67 18.37 22.82
CA ASP A 215 11.22 18.50 22.93
C ASP A 215 10.58 18.41 21.53
N LEU A 216 11.18 19.11 20.55
CA LEU A 216 10.73 19.08 19.16
C LEU A 216 10.79 17.68 18.55
N LEU A 217 11.86 16.90 18.78
CA LEU A 217 11.93 15.52 18.28
C LEU A 217 10.83 14.65 18.85
N LEU A 218 10.63 14.68 20.18
CA LEU A 218 9.66 13.80 20.85
C LEU A 218 8.22 14.19 20.49
N TYR A 219 7.89 15.47 20.61
CA TYR A 219 6.55 15.97 20.33
C TYR A 219 6.23 15.91 18.83
N GLY A 220 7.18 16.30 17.98
CA GLY A 220 7.03 16.25 16.53
C GLY A 220 6.93 14.82 15.98
N ALA A 221 7.75 13.88 16.47
CA ALA A 221 7.62 12.48 16.09
C ALA A 221 6.29 11.90 16.56
N THR A 222 5.83 12.25 17.77
CA THR A 222 4.53 11.81 18.28
C THR A 222 3.38 12.34 17.43
N ALA A 223 3.40 13.62 17.07
CA ALA A 223 2.40 14.21 16.18
C ALA A 223 2.37 13.52 14.81
N LEU A 224 3.54 13.29 14.19
CA LEU A 224 3.63 12.61 12.89
C LEU A 224 3.17 11.16 12.96
N VAL A 225 3.48 10.41 14.02
CA VAL A 225 2.97 9.05 14.22
C VAL A 225 1.46 9.06 14.41
N ALA A 226 0.92 9.97 15.23
CA ALA A 226 -0.52 10.09 15.43
C ALA A 226 -1.27 10.44 14.13
N ILE A 227 -0.74 11.37 13.33
CA ILE A 227 -1.29 11.68 11.99
C ILE A 227 -1.19 10.45 11.07
N SER A 228 -0.07 9.73 11.09
CA SER A 228 0.10 8.51 10.29
C SER A 228 -0.90 7.42 10.69
N MET A 229 -1.27 7.32 11.97
CA MET A 229 -2.30 6.41 12.47
C MET A 229 -3.71 6.77 11.98
N LEU A 230 -3.98 8.06 11.75
CA LEU A 230 -5.25 8.49 11.16
C LEU A 230 -5.32 8.16 9.67
N PHE A 231 -4.19 8.15 8.95
CA PHE A 231 -4.15 7.65 7.57
C PHE A 231 -4.27 6.13 7.53
N HIS A 232 -3.52 5.42 8.37
CA HIS A 232 -3.63 3.98 8.49
C HIS A 232 -3.16 3.47 9.86
N LEU A 233 -3.99 2.67 10.53
CA LEU A 233 -3.79 2.23 11.91
C LEU A 233 -2.54 1.35 12.10
N VAL A 234 -2.06 0.70 11.04
CA VAL A 234 -0.77 -0.01 11.02
C VAL A 234 0.39 0.85 11.52
N SER A 235 0.31 2.17 11.36
CA SER A 235 1.30 3.12 11.88
C SER A 235 1.39 3.08 13.40
N GLY A 236 0.42 2.50 14.11
CA GLY A 236 0.45 2.27 15.55
C GLY A 236 1.63 1.43 16.01
N TYR A 237 2.21 0.58 15.14
CA TYR A 237 3.45 -0.14 15.47
C TYR A 237 4.65 0.80 15.68
N LEU A 238 4.61 2.02 15.12
CA LEU A 238 5.62 3.05 15.35
C LEU A 238 5.60 3.62 16.78
N VAL A 239 4.67 3.21 17.64
CA VAL A 239 4.77 3.45 19.09
C VAL A 239 6.08 2.86 19.66
N ILE A 240 6.59 1.76 19.08
CA ILE A 240 7.91 1.20 19.44
C ILE A 240 9.04 2.21 19.16
N LEU A 241 8.96 2.90 18.02
CA LEU A 241 9.88 3.98 17.67
C LEU A 241 9.76 5.15 18.66
N LEU A 242 8.54 5.56 19.02
CA LEU A 242 8.33 6.62 20.01
C LEU A 242 8.91 6.23 21.38
N GLY A 243 8.69 4.99 21.82
CA GLY A 243 9.25 4.45 23.06
C GLY A 243 10.79 4.46 23.06
N TYR A 244 11.41 4.07 21.93
CA TYR A 244 12.86 4.17 21.74
C TYR A 244 13.35 5.62 21.81
N LEU A 245 12.70 6.54 21.08
CA LEU A 245 13.07 7.96 21.07
C LEU A 245 12.96 8.57 22.46
N TRP A 246 11.86 8.31 23.17
CA TRP A 246 11.67 8.75 24.55
C TRP A 246 12.75 8.17 25.48
N TYR A 247 13.04 6.87 25.36
CA TYR A 247 14.01 6.21 26.23
C TYR A 247 15.42 6.79 26.09
N ILE A 248 15.85 7.04 24.85
CA ILE A 248 17.21 7.47 24.50
C ILE A 248 17.39 9.00 24.56
N HIS A 249 16.42 9.77 24.07
CA HIS A 249 16.56 11.22 23.88
C HIS A 249 15.86 12.07 24.95
N SER A 250 15.06 11.48 25.85
CA SER A 250 14.50 12.22 26.98
C SER A 250 15.49 12.28 28.15
N PRO A 251 15.85 13.48 28.66
CA PRO A 251 16.60 13.64 29.90
C PRO A 251 15.88 12.98 31.08
N LYS A 252 16.65 12.49 32.06
CA LYS A 252 16.12 11.74 33.22
C LYS A 252 15.06 12.55 33.98
N GLU A 253 15.33 13.82 34.19
CA GLU A 253 14.50 14.79 34.89
C GLU A 253 13.22 15.19 34.13
N LYS A 254 13.22 15.09 32.80
CA LYS A 254 12.05 15.41 31.94
C LYS A 254 11.27 14.18 31.47
N LYS A 255 11.68 12.94 31.79
CA LYS A 255 11.06 11.71 31.25
C LYS A 255 9.56 11.65 31.44
N LEU A 256 9.07 11.92 32.64
CA LEU A 256 7.64 11.90 32.93
C LEU A 256 6.90 13.03 32.20
N LYS A 257 7.47 14.24 32.19
CA LYS A 257 6.90 15.39 31.46
C LYS A 257 6.77 15.06 29.97
N HIS A 258 7.82 14.56 29.34
CA HIS A 258 7.80 14.21 27.92
C HIS A 258 6.79 13.11 27.61
N LEU A 259 6.65 12.11 28.49
CA LEU A 259 5.65 11.06 28.34
C LEU A 259 4.22 11.64 28.39
N ILE A 260 3.92 12.48 29.40
CA ILE A 260 2.60 13.10 29.55
C ILE A 260 2.28 14.01 28.37
N VAL A 261 3.20 14.91 27.99
CA VAL A 261 2.97 15.84 26.87
C VAL A 261 2.81 15.09 25.55
N SER A 262 3.63 14.06 25.29
CA SER A 262 3.48 13.23 24.09
C SER A 262 2.14 12.49 24.10
N ALA A 263 1.72 11.95 25.24
CA ALA A 263 0.40 11.32 25.37
C ALA A 263 -0.73 12.32 25.09
N LEU A 264 -0.65 13.53 25.64
CA LEU A 264 -1.63 14.60 25.38
C LEU A 264 -1.67 15.00 23.91
N ILE A 265 -0.51 15.10 23.23
CA ILE A 265 -0.44 15.40 21.79
C ILE A 265 -1.07 14.26 20.98
N GLY A 266 -0.64 13.03 21.24
CA GLY A 266 -1.15 11.85 20.53
C GLY A 266 -2.66 11.70 20.69
N PHE A 267 -3.16 11.77 21.93
CA PHE A 267 -4.59 11.72 22.21
C PHE A 267 -5.34 12.94 21.67
N GLY A 268 -4.76 14.14 21.76
CA GLY A 268 -5.34 15.37 21.23
C GLY A 268 -5.53 15.33 19.70
N ILE A 269 -4.67 14.59 18.99
CA ILE A 269 -4.83 14.34 17.55
C ILE A 269 -5.82 13.20 17.31
N LEU A 270 -5.71 12.06 17.98
CA LEU A 270 -6.51 10.86 17.66
C LEU A 270 -7.95 10.93 18.18
N ILE A 271 -8.15 11.27 19.45
CA ILE A 271 -9.45 11.17 20.14
C ILE A 271 -10.55 11.96 19.43
N PRO A 272 -10.34 13.21 18.97
CA PRO A 272 -11.40 13.96 18.29
C PRO A 272 -12.00 13.22 17.08
N TRP A 273 -11.14 12.59 16.26
CA TRP A 273 -11.58 11.83 15.08
C TRP A 273 -12.34 10.57 15.47
N PHE A 274 -11.81 9.78 16.41
CA PHE A 274 -12.48 8.57 16.88
C PHE A 274 -13.82 8.89 17.54
N LEU A 275 -13.88 9.92 18.40
CA LEU A 275 -15.13 10.33 19.05
C LEU A 275 -16.16 10.78 18.01
N TYR A 276 -15.75 11.60 17.05
CA TYR A 276 -16.65 12.06 16.00
C TYR A 276 -17.29 10.89 15.25
N PHE A 277 -16.49 9.95 14.75
CA PHE A 277 -17.00 8.84 13.94
C PHE A 277 -17.71 7.73 14.73
N LEU A 278 -17.39 7.56 16.01
CA LEU A 278 -18.05 6.56 16.85
C LEU A 278 -19.38 7.02 17.43
N PHE A 279 -19.56 8.34 17.66
CA PHE A 279 -20.70 8.83 18.44
C PHE A 279 -21.52 9.91 17.73
N TYR A 280 -20.90 10.76 16.91
CA TYR A 280 -21.53 11.98 16.39
C TYR A 280 -21.86 11.92 14.89
N HIS A 281 -21.02 11.26 14.09
CA HIS A 281 -21.25 11.12 12.65
C HIS A 281 -22.50 10.27 12.37
N ASP A 282 -23.17 10.55 11.25
CA ASP A 282 -24.33 9.80 10.76
C ASP A 282 -24.03 9.36 9.31
N PRO A 283 -23.71 8.07 9.06
CA PRO A 283 -23.79 6.93 10.01
C PRO A 283 -22.65 6.88 11.03
N THR A 284 -22.89 6.28 12.19
CA THR A 284 -21.77 5.90 13.09
C THR A 284 -21.04 4.67 12.55
N ILE A 285 -19.77 4.52 12.92
CA ILE A 285 -19.01 3.31 12.56
C ILE A 285 -19.39 2.17 13.51
N ASP A 286 -19.56 0.97 12.95
CA ASP A 286 -19.67 -0.26 13.73
C ASP A 286 -18.41 -0.47 14.58
N ARG A 287 -18.60 -0.52 15.89
CA ARG A 287 -17.53 -0.75 16.86
C ARG A 287 -16.83 -2.09 16.65
N ASN A 288 -17.52 -3.07 16.06
CA ASN A 288 -16.95 -4.39 15.82
C ASN A 288 -16.06 -4.42 14.55
N SER A 289 -16.06 -3.36 13.73
CA SER A 289 -15.33 -3.34 12.47
C SER A 289 -13.91 -2.78 12.56
N THR A 290 -13.41 -2.40 13.75
CA THR A 290 -12.05 -1.84 13.90
C THR A 290 -11.04 -2.84 14.43
N HIS A 291 -9.85 -2.81 13.85
CA HIS A 291 -8.69 -3.56 14.34
C HIS A 291 -8.17 -3.10 15.71
N LEU A 292 -8.60 -1.94 16.22
CA LEU A 292 -8.32 -1.55 17.60
C LEU A 292 -8.99 -2.47 18.62
N ILE A 293 -10.22 -2.91 18.35
CA ILE A 293 -11.03 -3.72 19.26
C ILE A 293 -10.84 -5.20 18.95
N HIS A 294 -10.76 -5.55 17.66
CA HIS A 294 -10.56 -6.90 17.18
C HIS A 294 -9.32 -6.98 16.29
N PRO A 295 -8.11 -6.90 16.87
CA PRO A 295 -6.89 -6.99 16.09
C PRO A 295 -6.81 -8.37 15.45
N PRO A 296 -6.67 -8.45 14.12
CA PRO A 296 -6.58 -9.73 13.45
C PRO A 296 -5.16 -10.25 13.66
N PHE A 297 -4.88 -10.88 14.79
CA PHE A 297 -3.59 -11.51 15.02
C PHE A 297 -3.58 -12.94 14.49
N TYR A 298 -2.42 -13.37 13.97
CA TYR A 298 -2.23 -14.76 13.61
C TYR A 298 -2.40 -15.65 14.84
N PRO A 299 -3.07 -16.82 14.70
CA PRO A 299 -3.06 -17.82 15.76
C PRO A 299 -1.61 -18.28 15.98
N LYS A 300 -1.26 -18.59 17.24
CA LYS A 300 0.13 -18.87 17.67
C LYS A 300 0.84 -19.93 16.81
N ASN A 301 0.09 -20.92 16.32
CA ASN A 301 0.59 -22.00 15.47
C ASN A 301 0.91 -21.59 14.02
N ARG A 302 0.41 -20.44 13.54
CA ARG A 302 0.67 -19.92 12.19
C ARG A 302 1.74 -18.82 12.13
N LEU A 303 2.09 -18.22 13.27
CA LEU A 303 3.10 -17.16 13.39
C LEU A 303 4.46 -17.51 12.75
N VAL A 304 4.83 -18.79 12.72
CA VAL A 304 6.10 -19.27 12.15
C VAL A 304 5.87 -20.48 11.24
N SER A 305 4.90 -20.37 10.34
CA SER A 305 4.70 -21.39 9.30
C SER A 305 5.57 -21.11 8.06
N LEU A 306 5.98 -22.16 7.35
CA LEU A 306 6.74 -22.02 6.09
C LEU A 306 5.98 -21.18 5.05
N ASN A 307 4.65 -21.31 5.00
CA ASN A 307 3.81 -20.51 4.11
C ASN A 307 3.86 -19.03 4.49
N HIS A 308 3.72 -18.71 5.78
CA HIS A 308 3.79 -17.34 6.26
C HIS A 308 5.16 -16.69 5.98
N ILE A 309 6.25 -17.43 6.21
CA ILE A 309 7.61 -16.96 5.88
C ILE A 309 7.75 -16.73 4.37
N LYS A 310 7.21 -17.63 3.54
CA LYS A 310 7.20 -17.48 2.07
C LYS A 310 6.44 -16.20 1.66
N GLU A 311 5.32 -15.89 2.29
CA GLU A 311 4.52 -14.69 2.02
C GLU A 311 5.30 -13.42 2.39
N ILE A 312 5.88 -13.34 3.60
CA ILE A 312 6.75 -12.21 4.01
C ILE A 312 7.90 -12.02 3.03
N LEU A 313 8.60 -13.11 2.68
CA LEU A 313 9.75 -13.05 1.77
C LEU A 313 9.33 -12.63 0.36
N ALA A 314 8.17 -13.06 -0.13
CA ALA A 314 7.63 -12.63 -1.41
C ALA A 314 7.35 -11.12 -1.42
N VAL A 315 6.74 -10.59 -0.36
CA VAL A 315 6.46 -9.15 -0.23
C VAL A 315 7.74 -8.33 -0.10
N LEU A 316 8.71 -8.79 0.71
CA LEU A 316 10.02 -8.12 0.84
C LEU A 316 10.80 -8.17 -0.46
N TYR A 317 10.75 -9.28 -1.18
CA TYR A 317 11.40 -9.41 -2.48
C TYR A 317 10.79 -8.42 -3.46
N TRP A 318 9.47 -8.44 -3.61
CA TRP A 318 8.78 -7.55 -4.55
C TRP A 318 9.05 -6.08 -4.23
N ASN A 319 8.81 -5.68 -2.98
CA ASN A 319 8.85 -4.27 -2.63
C ASN A 319 10.27 -3.73 -2.42
N ALA A 320 11.22 -4.53 -1.91
CA ALA A 320 12.52 -4.00 -1.46
C ALA A 320 13.73 -4.90 -1.79
N ALA A 321 13.63 -5.86 -2.73
CA ALA A 321 14.74 -6.79 -3.01
C ALA A 321 16.06 -6.07 -3.30
N ILE A 322 16.07 -5.09 -4.21
CA ILE A 322 17.32 -4.45 -4.64
C ILE A 322 17.98 -3.69 -3.48
N ALA A 323 17.19 -2.92 -2.72
CA ALA A 323 17.67 -2.22 -1.53
C ALA A 323 18.17 -3.17 -0.44
N THR A 324 17.45 -4.28 -0.21
CA THR A 324 17.84 -5.33 0.77
C THR A 324 19.14 -6.00 0.36
N LEU A 325 19.27 -6.41 -0.90
CA LEU A 325 20.48 -7.02 -1.44
C LEU A 325 21.67 -6.04 -1.37
N PHE A 326 21.45 -4.76 -1.69
CA PHE A 326 22.46 -3.73 -1.51
C PHE A 326 22.94 -3.65 -0.05
N LEU A 327 22.02 -3.53 0.92
CA LEU A 327 22.38 -3.46 2.33
C LEU A 327 23.11 -4.73 2.81
N PHE A 328 22.66 -5.93 2.39
CA PHE A 328 23.35 -7.18 2.69
C PHE A 328 24.77 -7.23 2.11
N TYR A 329 24.96 -6.75 0.89
CA TYR A 329 26.29 -6.64 0.30
C TYR A 329 27.20 -5.72 1.13
N GLN A 330 26.68 -4.58 1.59
CA GLN A 330 27.45 -3.69 2.47
C GLN A 330 27.77 -4.37 3.81
N PHE A 331 26.79 -5.05 4.41
CA PHE A 331 26.98 -5.79 5.66
C PHE A 331 28.08 -6.87 5.55
N PHE A 332 28.06 -7.70 4.50
CA PHE A 332 28.99 -8.82 4.35
C PHE A 332 30.39 -8.37 3.88
N PHE A 333 30.48 -7.40 2.97
CA PHE A 333 31.73 -7.06 2.28
C PHE A 333 32.36 -5.73 2.70
N PHE A 334 31.65 -4.85 3.43
CA PHE A 334 32.12 -3.54 3.87
C PHE A 334 31.87 -3.34 5.37
N LYS A 335 32.40 -4.27 6.18
CA LYS A 335 32.12 -4.36 7.63
C LYS A 335 32.47 -3.09 8.41
N LYS A 336 33.54 -2.37 8.03
CA LYS A 336 33.98 -1.15 8.73
C LYS A 336 33.02 0.01 8.47
N GLU A 337 32.67 0.22 7.21
CA GLU A 337 31.72 1.22 6.74
C GLU A 337 30.33 0.94 7.30
N TRP A 338 29.90 -0.33 7.26
CA TRP A 338 28.65 -0.79 7.87
C TRP A 338 28.61 -0.49 9.37
N LYS A 339 29.66 -0.84 10.11
CA LYS A 339 29.73 -0.55 11.55
C LYS A 339 29.64 0.96 11.82
N ALA A 340 30.34 1.78 11.03
CA ALA A 340 30.28 3.24 11.15
C ALA A 340 28.91 3.82 10.77
N PHE A 341 28.19 3.19 9.83
CA PHE A 341 26.82 3.55 9.47
C PHE A 341 25.83 3.16 10.57
N ALA A 342 25.87 1.91 11.04
CA ALA A 342 24.93 1.36 12.02
C ALA A 342 25.02 2.02 13.41
N ILE A 343 26.17 2.62 13.76
CA ILE A 343 26.34 3.31 15.04
C ILE A 343 25.61 4.66 15.08
N ARG A 344 25.34 5.29 13.92
CA ARG A 344 24.75 6.62 13.82
C ARG A 344 23.35 6.68 14.45
N PRO A 345 23.01 7.75 15.18
CA PRO A 345 21.69 7.88 15.80
C PRO A 345 20.55 7.76 14.81
N GLU A 346 20.64 8.43 13.65
CA GLU A 346 19.62 8.38 12.60
C GLU A 346 19.42 6.97 12.05
N THR A 347 20.49 6.24 11.82
CA THR A 347 20.43 4.87 11.29
C THR A 347 19.80 3.92 12.30
N LYS A 348 20.16 4.02 13.59
CA LYS A 348 19.53 3.24 14.66
C LYS A 348 18.03 3.49 14.74
N THR A 349 17.63 4.76 14.66
CA THR A 349 16.23 5.16 14.70
C THR A 349 15.43 4.53 13.55
N ILE A 350 15.97 4.53 12.33
CA ILE A 350 15.30 3.87 11.19
C ILE A 350 15.34 2.34 11.32
N PHE A 351 16.38 1.73 11.90
CA PHE A 351 16.35 0.30 12.22
C PHE A 351 15.22 -0.06 13.19
N VAL A 352 14.95 0.79 14.19
CA VAL A 352 13.82 0.57 15.12
C VAL A 352 12.49 0.68 14.38
N ALA A 353 12.33 1.62 13.45
CA ALA A 353 11.14 1.70 12.60
C ALA A 353 10.98 0.45 11.71
N GLY A 354 12.08 0.00 11.08
CA GLY A 354 12.09 -1.24 10.31
C GLY A 354 11.73 -2.47 11.16
N PHE A 355 12.25 -2.55 12.38
CA PHE A 355 11.89 -3.61 13.34
C PHE A 355 10.41 -3.54 13.74
N ALA A 356 9.87 -2.35 14.01
CA ALA A 356 8.47 -2.17 14.35
C ALA A 356 7.54 -2.71 13.25
N PHE A 357 7.83 -2.39 11.99
CA PHE A 357 7.09 -2.97 10.89
C PHE A 357 7.34 -4.47 10.78
N CYS A 358 8.59 -4.97 10.87
CA CYS A 358 8.89 -6.42 10.93
C CYS A 358 7.96 -7.16 11.91
N LEU A 359 7.74 -6.62 13.11
CA LEU A 359 6.81 -7.21 14.08
C LEU A 359 5.37 -7.24 13.59
N HIS A 360 4.88 -6.17 12.95
CA HIS A 360 3.56 -6.18 12.30
C HIS A 360 3.43 -7.39 11.36
N GLY A 361 4.47 -7.68 10.58
CA GLY A 361 4.42 -8.76 9.60
C GLY A 361 4.33 -10.16 10.16
N PHE A 362 4.93 -10.37 11.33
CA PHE A 362 4.85 -11.66 11.99
C PHE A 362 3.55 -11.82 12.81
N PHE A 363 2.97 -10.72 13.30
CA PHE A 363 1.83 -10.81 14.21
C PHE A 363 0.47 -10.58 13.56
N HIS A 364 0.39 -9.74 12.52
CA HIS A 364 -0.87 -9.30 11.94
C HIS A 364 -1.33 -10.25 10.83
N ASN A 365 -2.49 -10.85 11.01
CA ASN A 365 -3.17 -11.73 10.07
C ASN A 365 -3.99 -10.91 9.07
N PRO A 366 -3.65 -10.96 7.77
CA PRO A 366 -4.43 -10.34 6.72
C PRO A 366 -5.80 -11.02 6.61
N GLN A 367 -6.86 -10.23 6.53
CA GLN A 367 -8.25 -10.67 6.50
C GLN A 367 -8.70 -11.13 5.09
N LEU A 368 -8.33 -10.40 4.04
CA LEU A 368 -8.56 -10.76 2.63
C LEU A 368 -7.55 -11.79 2.09
N GLY A 369 -6.52 -12.12 2.89
CA GLY A 369 -5.51 -13.12 2.57
C GLY A 369 -4.46 -12.63 1.56
N PHE A 370 -3.59 -13.55 1.13
CA PHE A 370 -2.50 -13.25 0.20
C PHE A 370 -2.97 -13.40 -1.27
N PRO A 371 -2.64 -12.45 -2.17
CA PRO A 371 -1.83 -11.25 -1.94
C PRO A 371 -2.62 -9.99 -1.52
N ALA A 372 -3.96 -10.00 -1.58
CA ALA A 372 -4.81 -8.80 -1.44
C ALA A 372 -4.51 -7.95 -0.20
N ASP A 373 -4.46 -8.55 0.98
CA ASP A 373 -4.14 -7.85 2.23
C ASP A 373 -2.64 -7.89 2.56
N TRP A 374 -1.80 -8.47 1.71
CA TRP A 374 -0.35 -8.49 1.91
C TRP A 374 0.36 -7.38 1.13
N ASP A 375 -0.35 -6.63 0.31
CA ASP A 375 0.12 -5.32 -0.16
C ASP A 375 0.24 -4.33 1.02
N LEU A 376 -0.52 -4.51 2.12
CA LEU A 376 -0.34 -3.87 3.46
C LEU A 376 1.04 -4.13 4.06
N MET A 377 1.59 -5.32 3.79
CA MET A 377 2.94 -5.67 4.16
C MET A 377 3.96 -4.90 3.30
N GLY A 378 3.53 -3.95 2.47
CA GLY A 378 4.40 -2.95 1.84
C GLY A 378 5.20 -2.11 2.85
N PHE A 379 4.71 -1.80 4.05
CA PHE A 379 5.40 -0.82 4.91
C PHE A 379 6.86 -1.16 5.31
N TYR A 380 7.34 -2.41 5.21
CA TYR A 380 8.77 -2.71 5.42
C TYR A 380 9.67 -2.10 4.35
N TRP A 381 9.14 -1.85 3.15
CA TRP A 381 9.96 -1.47 2.01
C TRP A 381 10.59 -0.11 2.22
N LEU A 382 9.85 0.84 2.79
CA LEU A 382 10.29 2.21 2.93
C LEU A 382 11.47 2.37 3.91
N PRO A 383 11.47 1.83 5.15
CA PRO A 383 12.63 1.94 6.03
C PRO A 383 13.87 1.26 5.44
N ILE A 384 13.71 0.12 4.76
CA ILE A 384 14.82 -0.57 4.08
C ILE A 384 15.38 0.29 2.94
N THR A 385 14.51 0.81 2.08
CA THR A 385 14.88 1.65 0.93
C THR A 385 15.51 2.96 1.40
N PHE A 386 14.97 3.56 2.46
CA PHE A 386 15.53 4.76 3.08
C PHE A 386 16.89 4.50 3.69
N LEU A 387 17.11 3.37 4.38
CA LEU A 387 18.43 2.96 4.88
C LEU A 387 19.44 2.75 3.76
N ALA A 388 19.04 2.07 2.68
CA ALA A 388 19.89 1.90 1.50
C ALA A 388 20.28 3.24 0.90
N HIS A 389 19.33 4.17 0.78
CA HIS A 389 19.57 5.52 0.31
C HIS A 389 20.52 6.29 1.23
N GLN A 390 20.30 6.26 2.55
CA GLN A 390 21.18 6.90 3.52
C GLN A 390 22.60 6.32 3.46
N PHE A 391 22.75 4.99 3.37
CA PHE A 391 24.06 4.37 3.22
C PHE A 391 24.76 4.86 1.96
N TRP A 392 24.05 4.89 0.82
CA TRP A 392 24.60 5.32 -0.47
C TRP A 392 25.13 6.76 -0.43
N ILE A 393 24.32 7.71 0.03
CA ILE A 393 24.70 9.14 0.03
C ILE A 393 25.78 9.47 1.08
N GLN A 394 25.92 8.62 2.11
CA GLN A 394 26.88 8.80 3.20
C GLN A 394 28.20 8.05 2.97
N SER A 395 28.21 7.06 2.06
CA SER A 395 29.43 6.33 1.68
C SER A 395 30.43 7.26 0.99
N ARG A 396 31.73 7.05 1.25
CA ARG A 396 32.82 7.79 0.60
C ARG A 396 33.11 7.29 -0.81
N GLU A 397 32.80 6.04 -1.10
CA GLU A 397 32.98 5.43 -2.41
C GLU A 397 31.63 5.03 -2.98
N THR A 398 31.28 5.62 -4.12
CA THR A 398 30.15 5.17 -4.94
C THR A 398 30.57 3.89 -5.64
N SER A 399 29.96 2.77 -5.27
CA SER A 399 30.19 1.52 -5.99
C SER A 399 29.36 1.53 -7.26
N LEU A 400 29.91 2.13 -8.34
CA LEU A 400 29.27 2.22 -9.66
C LEU A 400 28.80 0.84 -10.20
N GLU A 401 29.38 -0.25 -9.68
CA GLU A 401 28.96 -1.64 -9.91
C GLU A 401 27.51 -1.95 -9.51
N TRP A 402 26.89 -1.12 -8.66
CA TRP A 402 25.49 -1.23 -8.24
C TRP A 402 24.52 -0.44 -9.11
N ILE A 403 24.99 0.40 -10.04
CA ILE A 403 24.11 1.10 -10.97
C ILE A 403 23.30 0.10 -11.82
N PRO A 404 23.88 -0.95 -12.44
CA PRO A 404 23.07 -1.89 -13.22
C PRO A 404 22.02 -2.65 -12.38
N PRO A 405 22.27 -3.11 -11.14
CA PRO A 405 21.22 -3.67 -10.29
C PRO A 405 20.08 -2.70 -9.99
N PHE A 406 20.36 -1.43 -9.71
CA PHE A 406 19.31 -0.44 -9.48
C PHE A 406 18.52 -0.14 -10.77
N LEU A 407 19.21 0.04 -11.89
CA LEU A 407 18.56 0.23 -13.20
C LEU A 407 17.67 -0.96 -13.57
N PHE A 408 18.12 -2.19 -13.29
CA PHE A 408 17.31 -3.39 -13.47
C PHE A 408 16.02 -3.32 -12.67
N GLY A 409 16.09 -3.01 -11.36
CA GLY A 409 14.90 -2.83 -10.54
C GLY A 409 13.96 -1.75 -11.10
N THR A 410 14.51 -0.61 -11.53
CA THR A 410 13.73 0.46 -12.16
C THR A 410 13.03 0.01 -13.45
N VAL A 411 13.72 -0.75 -14.31
CA VAL A 411 13.12 -1.32 -15.52
C VAL A 411 12.01 -2.30 -15.18
N ILE A 412 12.18 -3.13 -14.14
CA ILE A 412 11.13 -4.06 -13.67
C ILE A 412 9.91 -3.30 -13.16
N VAL A 413 10.09 -2.22 -12.39
CA VAL A 413 9.01 -1.36 -11.92
C VAL A 413 8.25 -0.75 -13.10
N ILE A 414 8.96 -0.10 -14.04
CA ILE A 414 8.32 0.52 -15.21
C ILE A 414 7.61 -0.52 -16.08
N PHE A 415 8.22 -1.68 -16.33
CA PHE A 415 7.57 -2.75 -17.08
C PHE A 415 6.31 -3.28 -16.38
N SER A 416 6.32 -3.36 -15.05
CA SER A 416 5.16 -3.76 -14.27
C SER A 416 4.06 -2.71 -14.35
N ALA A 417 4.40 -1.41 -14.23
CA ALA A 417 3.46 -0.32 -14.45
C ALA A 417 2.84 -0.35 -15.86
N ILE A 418 3.64 -0.55 -16.91
CA ILE A 418 3.13 -0.70 -18.29
C ILE A 418 2.15 -1.87 -18.38
N THR A 419 2.48 -3.00 -17.78
CA THR A 419 1.61 -4.19 -17.82
C THR A 419 0.31 -3.95 -17.06
N LEU A 420 0.37 -3.34 -15.88
CA LEU A 420 -0.76 -3.07 -15.01
C LEU A 420 -1.61 -1.87 -15.48
N ASN A 421 -1.09 -1.04 -16.38
CA ASN A 421 -1.83 0.02 -17.05
C ASN A 421 -2.70 -0.49 -18.22
N LYS A 422 -2.43 -1.72 -18.73
CA LYS A 422 -3.22 -2.29 -19.82
C LYS A 422 -4.69 -2.45 -19.40
N VAL A 423 -5.57 -1.92 -20.25
CA VAL A 423 -7.02 -2.01 -20.07
C VAL A 423 -7.49 -3.43 -20.37
N ASN A 424 -8.32 -3.99 -19.48
CA ASN A 424 -9.05 -5.23 -19.74
C ASN A 424 -10.51 -4.87 -20.08
N PRO A 425 -10.95 -5.02 -21.35
CA PRO A 425 -12.29 -4.60 -21.78
C PRO A 425 -13.42 -5.25 -20.96
N ASP A 426 -13.31 -6.54 -20.63
CA ASP A 426 -14.35 -7.25 -19.88
C ASP A 426 -14.50 -6.68 -18.46
N LYS A 427 -13.38 -6.28 -17.86
CA LYS A 427 -13.34 -5.69 -16.52
C LYS A 427 -13.83 -4.24 -16.50
N GLU A 428 -13.51 -3.46 -17.54
CA GLU A 428 -14.08 -2.12 -17.71
C GLU A 428 -15.60 -2.18 -17.87
N ILE A 429 -16.12 -3.12 -18.66
CA ILE A 429 -17.58 -3.31 -18.80
C ILE A 429 -18.20 -3.65 -17.44
N LEU A 430 -17.61 -4.59 -16.70
CA LEU A 430 -18.08 -4.94 -15.36
C LEU A 430 -18.05 -3.74 -14.41
N TRP A 431 -17.02 -2.90 -14.48
CA TRP A 431 -16.90 -1.70 -13.69
C TRP A 431 -17.96 -0.65 -14.04
N GLU A 432 -18.18 -0.37 -15.32
CA GLU A 432 -19.23 0.56 -15.77
C GLU A 432 -20.63 0.07 -15.36
N VAL A 433 -20.90 -1.25 -15.48
CA VAL A 433 -22.14 -1.85 -14.98
C VAL A 433 -22.25 -1.69 -13.47
N THR A 434 -21.17 -1.89 -12.72
CA THR A 434 -21.14 -1.73 -11.26
C THR A 434 -21.41 -0.27 -10.86
N LYS A 435 -20.79 0.71 -11.51
CA LYS A 435 -21.04 2.14 -11.27
C LYS A 435 -22.50 2.51 -11.53
N SER A 436 -23.05 2.09 -12.66
CA SER A 436 -24.47 2.31 -12.99
C SER A 436 -25.38 1.67 -11.94
N THR A 437 -25.04 0.46 -11.48
CA THR A 437 -25.80 -0.25 -10.44
C THR A 437 -25.75 0.47 -9.10
N ILE A 438 -24.59 1.03 -8.71
CA ILE A 438 -24.46 1.85 -7.50
C ILE A 438 -25.33 3.10 -7.60
N GLN A 439 -25.30 3.80 -8.73
CA GLN A 439 -26.12 5.00 -8.93
C GLN A 439 -27.62 4.68 -8.85
N SER A 440 -28.07 3.61 -9.51
CA SER A 440 -29.47 3.16 -9.40
C SER A 440 -29.83 2.77 -7.96
N TYR A 441 -28.96 2.04 -7.27
CA TYR A 441 -29.16 1.65 -5.89
C TYR A 441 -29.33 2.86 -4.96
N VAL A 442 -28.45 3.86 -5.10
CA VAL A 442 -28.49 5.10 -4.31
C VAL A 442 -29.81 5.84 -4.55
N ILE A 443 -30.24 6.00 -5.80
CA ILE A 443 -31.50 6.68 -6.14
C ILE A 443 -32.71 5.95 -5.50
N GLU A 444 -32.73 4.61 -5.58
CA GLU A 444 -33.84 3.79 -5.09
C GLU A 444 -33.88 3.70 -3.55
N ASN A 445 -32.73 3.54 -2.89
CA ASN A 445 -32.67 3.13 -1.49
C ASN A 445 -32.23 4.23 -0.53
N LYS A 446 -31.68 5.36 -1.00
CA LYS A 446 -31.24 6.46 -0.12
C LYS A 446 -32.34 6.96 0.83
N PRO A 447 -33.60 7.19 0.40
CA PRO A 447 -34.65 7.63 1.32
C PRO A 447 -34.92 6.65 2.47
N HIS A 448 -34.89 5.34 2.18
CA HIS A 448 -35.06 4.32 3.21
C HIS A 448 -33.83 4.26 4.12
N ILE A 449 -32.62 4.28 3.57
CA ILE A 449 -31.38 4.29 4.35
C ILE A 449 -31.36 5.51 5.28
N ASP A 450 -31.71 6.70 4.79
CA ASP A 450 -31.73 7.93 5.58
C ASP A 450 -32.72 7.84 6.76
N SER A 451 -33.76 6.99 6.66
CA SER A 451 -34.73 6.73 7.74
C SER A 451 -34.25 5.77 8.83
N LEU A 452 -33.18 5.01 8.58
CA LEU A 452 -32.61 4.07 9.56
C LEU A 452 -31.88 4.82 10.68
N SER A 453 -31.64 4.10 11.79
CA SER A 453 -30.78 4.60 12.86
C SER A 453 -29.36 4.83 12.35
N LYS A 454 -28.65 5.79 12.95
CA LYS A 454 -27.26 6.11 12.56
C LYS A 454 -26.32 4.90 12.68
N GLU A 455 -26.60 3.99 13.61
CA GLU A 455 -25.84 2.75 13.80
C GLU A 455 -26.09 1.72 12.68
N ASP A 456 -27.31 1.66 12.14
CA ASP A 456 -27.70 0.63 11.18
C ASP A 456 -27.39 1.00 9.73
N LYS A 457 -27.42 2.30 9.39
CA LYS A 457 -27.30 2.81 8.01
C LYS A 457 -26.17 2.19 7.21
N LYS A 458 -24.96 2.20 7.75
CA LYS A 458 -23.77 1.74 7.01
C LYS A 458 -23.79 0.23 6.80
N PHE A 459 -24.03 -0.52 7.87
CA PHE A 459 -24.03 -1.99 7.82
C PHE A 459 -25.17 -2.50 6.93
N PHE A 460 -26.37 -1.91 7.09
CA PHE A 460 -27.52 -2.16 6.23
C PHE A 460 -27.18 -1.88 4.76
N ALA A 461 -26.65 -0.70 4.45
CA ALA A 461 -26.41 -0.28 3.06
C ALA A 461 -25.43 -1.21 2.34
N LYS A 462 -24.37 -1.68 3.02
CA LYS A 462 -23.43 -2.63 2.43
C LYS A 462 -24.07 -3.99 2.15
N GLY A 463 -24.84 -4.51 3.10
CA GLY A 463 -25.52 -5.80 2.95
C GLY A 463 -26.61 -5.75 1.88
N ASP A 464 -27.48 -4.74 1.88
CA ASP A 464 -28.55 -4.61 0.89
C ASP A 464 -27.97 -4.39 -0.52
N PHE A 465 -26.91 -3.58 -0.63
CA PHE A 465 -26.23 -3.37 -1.90
C PHE A 465 -25.59 -4.65 -2.46
N LEU A 466 -25.01 -5.52 -1.62
CA LEU A 466 -24.45 -6.80 -2.06
C LEU A 466 -25.50 -7.64 -2.80
N PHE A 467 -26.70 -7.77 -2.22
CA PHE A 467 -27.80 -8.53 -2.82
C PHE A 467 -28.39 -7.84 -4.05
N TYR A 468 -28.56 -6.51 -3.97
CA TYR A 468 -29.00 -5.69 -5.11
C TYR A 468 -28.08 -5.83 -6.32
N LYS A 469 -26.78 -5.70 -6.09
CA LYS A 469 -25.76 -5.87 -7.12
C LYS A 469 -25.80 -7.28 -7.70
N GLY A 470 -25.89 -8.30 -6.84
CA GLY A 470 -26.01 -9.70 -7.25
C GLY A 470 -27.19 -9.93 -8.21
N GLU A 471 -28.37 -9.41 -7.87
CA GLU A 471 -29.55 -9.44 -8.76
C GLU A 471 -29.28 -8.71 -10.08
N MET A 472 -28.91 -7.43 -10.01
CA MET A 472 -28.83 -6.55 -11.17
C MET A 472 -27.76 -6.99 -12.17
N ILE A 473 -26.60 -7.46 -11.70
CA ILE A 473 -25.54 -7.95 -12.58
C ILE A 473 -25.92 -9.32 -13.14
N THR A 474 -26.47 -10.24 -12.34
CA THR A 474 -26.89 -11.56 -12.83
C THR A 474 -27.95 -11.45 -13.93
N ASN A 475 -28.88 -10.49 -13.82
CA ASN A 475 -29.86 -10.21 -14.86
C ASN A 475 -29.21 -9.83 -16.20
N ARG A 476 -28.05 -9.16 -16.17
CA ARG A 476 -27.28 -8.75 -17.35
C ARG A 476 -26.32 -9.84 -17.85
N LEU A 477 -26.15 -10.96 -17.14
CA LEU A 477 -25.35 -12.07 -17.65
C LEU A 477 -26.08 -12.78 -18.80
N CYS A 478 -25.33 -13.44 -19.68
CA CYS A 478 -25.91 -14.35 -20.66
C CYS A 478 -26.68 -15.48 -19.98
N ASP A 479 -27.63 -16.09 -20.68
CA ASP A 479 -28.46 -17.14 -20.08
C ASP A 479 -27.65 -18.40 -19.76
N PHE A 480 -27.83 -18.93 -18.54
CA PHE A 480 -27.25 -20.18 -18.06
C PHE A 480 -28.24 -20.89 -17.11
N PRO A 481 -28.11 -22.22 -16.92
CA PRO A 481 -29.16 -23.04 -16.27
C PRO A 481 -29.59 -22.56 -14.86
N THR A 482 -28.65 -22.02 -14.07
CA THR A 482 -28.91 -21.59 -12.69
C THR A 482 -29.22 -20.10 -12.54
N LYS A 483 -29.24 -19.32 -13.63
CA LYS A 483 -29.37 -17.85 -13.60
C LYS A 483 -30.59 -17.38 -12.81
N LYS A 484 -31.77 -17.92 -13.15
CA LYS A 484 -33.04 -17.56 -12.49
C LYS A 484 -33.05 -17.92 -11.00
N GLU A 485 -32.40 -19.02 -10.64
CA GLU A 485 -32.33 -19.47 -9.25
C GLU A 485 -31.41 -18.56 -8.42
N ILE A 486 -30.26 -18.14 -8.96
CA ILE A 486 -29.37 -17.17 -8.29
C ILE A 486 -30.11 -15.85 -8.06
N ILE A 487 -30.80 -15.33 -9.08
CA ILE A 487 -31.61 -14.09 -8.96
C ILE A 487 -32.68 -14.26 -7.86
N ARG A 488 -33.41 -15.38 -7.87
CA ARG A 488 -34.44 -15.67 -6.87
C ARG A 488 -33.86 -15.68 -5.45
N LYS A 489 -32.70 -16.33 -5.24
CA LYS A 489 -32.02 -16.37 -3.94
C LYS A 489 -31.54 -14.98 -3.51
N MET A 490 -30.93 -14.19 -4.41
CA MET A 490 -30.52 -12.81 -4.10
C MET A 490 -31.71 -11.95 -3.66
N ASN A 491 -32.85 -12.06 -4.36
CA ASN A 491 -34.06 -11.32 -4.02
C ASN A 491 -34.72 -11.79 -2.73
N LEU A 492 -34.59 -13.07 -2.40
CA LEU A 492 -35.02 -13.59 -1.10
C LEU A 492 -34.14 -13.01 0.02
N HIS A 493 -32.82 -13.12 -0.10
CA HIS A 493 -31.88 -12.60 0.88
C HIS A 493 -32.02 -11.09 1.08
N ARG A 494 -32.22 -10.33 0.00
CA ARG A 494 -32.47 -8.88 0.10
C ARG A 494 -33.73 -8.57 0.92
N ARG A 495 -34.82 -9.32 0.70
CA ARG A 495 -36.08 -9.13 1.46
C ARG A 495 -35.93 -9.52 2.92
N GLU A 496 -35.31 -10.67 3.18
CA GLU A 496 -34.99 -11.11 4.54
C GLU A 496 -34.05 -10.13 5.25
N TRP A 497 -33.11 -9.54 4.51
CA TRP A 497 -32.23 -8.50 5.03
C TRP A 497 -33.02 -7.28 5.50
N LYS A 498 -33.86 -6.71 4.62
CA LYS A 498 -34.73 -5.58 4.97
C LYS A 498 -35.62 -5.88 6.16
N GLN A 499 -36.33 -7.02 6.13
CA GLN A 499 -37.22 -7.44 7.20
C GLN A 499 -36.47 -7.67 8.53
N GLY A 500 -35.23 -8.17 8.48
CA GLY A 500 -34.41 -8.40 9.67
C GLY A 500 -34.04 -7.13 10.43
N PHE A 501 -33.88 -6.00 9.73
CA PHE A 501 -33.68 -4.68 10.33
C PHE A 501 -35.00 -4.06 10.79
N GLU A 502 -36.06 -4.13 9.98
CA GLU A 502 -37.38 -3.59 10.32
C GLU A 502 -37.98 -4.23 11.58
N THR A 503 -37.82 -5.55 11.71
CA THR A 503 -38.31 -6.29 12.89
C THR A 503 -37.35 -6.26 14.08
N GLY A 504 -36.11 -5.81 13.87
CA GLY A 504 -35.04 -5.84 14.88
C GLY A 504 -34.46 -7.23 15.15
N ASN A 505 -34.83 -8.25 14.37
CA ASN A 505 -34.34 -9.63 14.53
C ASN A 505 -32.82 -9.74 14.43
N PHE A 506 -32.17 -8.93 13.59
CA PHE A 506 -30.71 -8.92 13.44
C PHE A 506 -29.93 -8.29 14.59
N ARG A 507 -30.62 -7.79 15.63
CA ARG A 507 -29.98 -7.52 16.92
C ARG A 507 -29.49 -8.80 17.59
N SER A 508 -30.08 -9.96 17.26
CA SER A 508 -29.57 -11.27 17.67
C SER A 508 -28.40 -11.69 16.79
N LYS A 509 -27.21 -11.82 17.39
CA LYS A 509 -25.99 -12.29 16.71
C LYS A 509 -26.17 -13.69 16.10
N GLU A 510 -26.94 -14.56 16.74
CA GLU A 510 -27.18 -15.92 16.25
C GLU A 510 -28.00 -15.91 14.96
N VAL A 511 -29.11 -15.16 14.95
CA VAL A 511 -29.99 -15.04 13.78
C VAL A 511 -29.25 -14.38 12.61
N LEU A 512 -28.53 -13.29 12.88
CA LEU A 512 -27.70 -12.62 11.88
C LEU A 512 -26.60 -13.56 11.36
N GLY A 513 -25.93 -14.32 12.23
CA GLY A 513 -24.88 -15.26 11.83
C GLY A 513 -25.39 -16.40 10.94
N GLN A 514 -26.57 -16.95 11.24
CA GLN A 514 -27.22 -17.96 10.39
C GLN A 514 -27.58 -17.38 9.02
N PHE A 515 -28.19 -16.19 8.98
CA PHE A 515 -28.48 -15.50 7.73
C PHE A 515 -27.22 -15.25 6.89
N LEU A 516 -26.19 -14.67 7.50
CA LEU A 516 -24.93 -14.36 6.81
C LEU A 516 -24.25 -15.62 6.26
N THR A 517 -24.37 -16.76 6.95
CA THR A 517 -23.84 -18.05 6.47
C THR A 517 -24.51 -18.48 5.17
N GLU A 518 -25.84 -18.37 5.09
CA GLU A 518 -26.59 -18.77 3.90
C GLU A 518 -26.43 -17.77 2.74
N ALA A 519 -26.44 -16.47 3.07
CA ALA A 519 -26.11 -15.40 2.14
C ALA A 519 -24.71 -15.60 1.53
N THR A 520 -23.72 -15.99 2.34
CA THR A 520 -22.35 -16.27 1.86
C THR A 520 -22.32 -17.40 0.85
N LYS A 521 -23.05 -18.50 1.06
CA LYS A 521 -23.13 -19.60 0.07
C LYS A 521 -23.69 -19.10 -1.26
N THR A 522 -24.76 -18.31 -1.21
CA THR A 522 -25.39 -17.74 -2.41
C THR A 522 -24.44 -16.77 -3.12
N ASN A 523 -23.70 -15.95 -2.37
CA ASN A 523 -22.71 -15.04 -2.94
C ASN A 523 -21.55 -15.80 -3.62
N VAL A 524 -21.11 -16.94 -3.06
CA VAL A 524 -20.11 -17.81 -3.70
C VAL A 524 -20.62 -18.40 -5.01
N GLU A 525 -21.89 -18.85 -5.06
CA GLU A 525 -22.52 -19.31 -6.30
C GLU A 525 -22.57 -18.19 -7.36
N TYR A 526 -22.93 -16.98 -6.94
CA TYR A 526 -22.95 -15.79 -7.79
C TYR A 526 -21.57 -15.44 -8.34
N ILE A 527 -20.52 -15.37 -7.50
CA ILE A 527 -19.15 -15.06 -7.94
C ILE A 527 -18.67 -16.09 -8.98
N LYS A 528 -18.89 -17.39 -8.73
CA LYS A 528 -18.57 -18.44 -9.70
C LYS A 528 -19.32 -18.27 -11.03
N SER A 529 -20.57 -17.79 -10.98
CA SER A 529 -21.34 -17.51 -12.19
C SER A 529 -20.78 -16.32 -12.98
N LEU A 530 -20.27 -15.28 -12.31
CA LEU A 530 -19.61 -14.14 -12.96
C LEU A 530 -18.30 -14.56 -13.66
N GLU A 531 -17.54 -15.47 -13.05
CA GLU A 531 -16.30 -15.99 -13.64
C GLU A 531 -16.57 -16.86 -14.88
N ALA A 532 -17.65 -17.64 -14.84
CA ALA A 532 -17.98 -18.60 -15.88
C ALA A 532 -18.78 -18.00 -17.07
N ASN A 533 -19.46 -16.87 -16.88
CA ASN A 533 -20.41 -16.33 -17.86
C ASN A 533 -20.10 -14.86 -18.20
N LYS A 534 -20.41 -14.47 -19.44
CA LYS A 534 -20.22 -13.10 -19.91
C LYS A 534 -21.42 -12.21 -19.57
N ILE A 535 -21.18 -10.91 -19.39
CA ILE A 535 -22.24 -9.90 -19.38
C ILE A 535 -22.79 -9.79 -20.81
N CYS A 536 -24.05 -10.13 -20.97
CA CYS A 536 -24.81 -9.94 -22.19
C CYS A 536 -25.35 -8.51 -22.22
N HIS A 537 -24.66 -7.60 -22.90
CA HIS A 537 -25.27 -6.36 -23.39
C HIS A 537 -25.13 -6.22 -24.91
N PRO A 538 -26.15 -5.66 -25.59
CA PRO A 538 -26.28 -5.65 -27.04
C PRO A 538 -25.53 -4.44 -27.61
N LYS A 539 -24.23 -4.60 -27.86
CA LYS A 539 -23.40 -3.85 -28.82
C LYS A 539 -21.93 -4.22 -28.59
N LEU A 540 -21.58 -5.40 -29.09
CA LEU A 540 -20.41 -5.56 -29.94
C LEU A 540 -20.93 -5.80 -31.35
#